data_AF-A0A9P8BCA4-F1
#
_entry.id   AF-A0A9P8BCA4-F1
#
_cell.length_a   1.000
_cell.length_b   1.000
_cell.length_c   1.000
_cell.angle_alpha   90.00
_cell.angle_beta   90.00
_cell.angle_gamma   90.00
#
_symmetry.space_group_name_H-M   'P 1'
#
loop_
_entity.id
_entity.type
_entity.pdbx_description
1 polymer ?
#
loop_
_entity_poly.entity_id
_entity_poly.type
_entity_poly.pdbx_seq_one_letter_code
_entity_poly.pdbx_strand_id
1 'polypeptide(L)'
;MCVNWTSMEALTIVEVGEKPSGLATVWVGVEFGAVSFEEGSAVAHSCLTYIIDCWDIHDCRVEIRESRVMRQTVNRFLNPIPLSDATFNVRNPYTATLGIPISAKDKPWAEGTGGFYLSAGGNDKNIYLVTARHVVLPLDKDDNEEYEKMNNSKPREDVVILGTSGFNEKLAAIDYEIEGKLYLITDAQERIGLVKGEDDPVSVKERTSAEQDLQKAEEGLEALGTFRKDIATHWEAKENRVFGELVWAPPIVLSTDPGKYTQDLAVIKVDLGTLDASNYFGNTINIGNKYTRYEFMEKVYLHPASPTSFKFPANRLVTLKDQVPESALFKPPILGAAGESCLIVFKNGAKTGTTIGKANSVSSFTRTYFAGQYVESREWPVIATNKDSRAFSAKGDSGSCVADVFNRVGGILTGGSGATESSDVTYVTPISFIMQVLHETQRFQHAHLNPIL
;
A
#
# COMPACT_ATOMS: atom_id res chain seq x y z
N MET A 1 -15.58 40.53 12.13
CA MET A 1 -14.39 39.69 11.90
C MET A 1 -14.85 38.40 11.25
N CYS A 2 -14.10 37.86 10.28
CA CYS A 2 -14.43 36.60 9.62
C CYS A 2 -13.30 35.59 9.87
N VAL A 3 -13.65 34.39 10.34
CA VAL A 3 -12.74 33.25 10.42
C VAL A 3 -13.14 32.20 9.39
N ASN A 4 -12.15 31.47 8.86
CA ASN A 4 -12.40 30.31 8.03
C ASN A 4 -12.83 29.16 8.94
N TRP A 5 -14.12 28.84 8.93
CA TRP A 5 -14.70 27.76 9.73
C TRP A 5 -14.76 26.45 8.93
N THR A 6 -14.63 25.32 9.61
CA THR A 6 -14.66 23.98 9.03
C THR A 6 -16.00 23.28 9.27
N SER A 7 -16.65 23.53 10.41
CA SER A 7 -17.92 22.94 10.81
C SER A 7 -18.71 23.88 11.72
N MET A 8 -20.02 23.63 11.82
CA MET A 8 -20.86 24.29 12.80
C MET A 8 -21.92 23.32 13.30
N GLU A 9 -21.96 23.09 14.61
CA GLU A 9 -22.88 22.15 15.24
C GLU A 9 -23.62 22.81 16.39
N ALA A 10 -24.94 22.64 16.46
CA ALA A 10 -25.74 23.03 17.62
C ALA A 10 -26.11 21.76 18.41
N LEU A 11 -25.58 21.60 19.61
CA LEU A 11 -25.74 20.38 20.41
C LEU A 11 -25.91 20.66 21.90
N THR A 12 -26.61 19.76 22.60
CA THR A 12 -26.65 19.75 24.07
C THR A 12 -25.68 18.69 24.57
N ILE A 13 -24.64 19.11 25.29
CA ILE A 13 -23.65 18.20 25.88
C ILE A 13 -24.05 17.94 27.32
N VAL A 14 -24.14 16.68 27.71
CA VAL A 14 -24.50 16.26 29.07
C VAL A 14 -23.35 15.41 29.60
N GLU A 15 -22.75 15.82 30.72
CA GLU A 15 -21.74 15.00 31.40
C GLU A 15 -22.39 13.79 32.07
N VAL A 16 -21.68 12.66 32.10
CA VAL A 16 -22.20 11.40 32.65
C VAL A 16 -22.50 11.58 34.15
N GLY A 17 -23.77 11.47 34.51
CA GLY A 17 -24.24 11.65 35.88
C GLY A 17 -24.83 13.03 36.18
N GLU A 18 -24.76 13.98 35.25
CA GLU A 18 -25.35 15.31 35.39
C GLU A 18 -26.72 15.42 34.70
N LYS A 19 -27.57 16.33 35.20
CA LYS A 19 -28.79 16.72 34.49
C LYS A 19 -28.42 17.67 33.36
N PRO A 20 -29.07 17.60 32.18
CA PRO A 20 -28.82 18.53 31.09
C PRO A 20 -28.95 19.97 31.58
N SER A 21 -27.93 20.81 31.34
CA SER A 21 -27.89 22.21 31.79
C SER A 21 -28.96 23.10 31.13
N GLY A 22 -29.67 22.58 30.12
CA GLY A 22 -30.66 23.30 29.33
C GLY A 22 -30.08 24.28 28.31
N LEU A 23 -28.76 24.51 28.33
CA LEU A 23 -28.08 25.44 27.43
C LEU A 23 -27.48 24.69 26.23
N ALA A 24 -27.89 25.06 25.02
CA ALA A 24 -27.30 24.53 23.80
C ALA A 24 -25.88 25.09 23.60
N THR A 25 -24.96 24.27 23.13
CA THR A 25 -23.62 24.70 22.72
C THR A 25 -23.57 24.72 21.19
N VAL A 26 -23.27 25.90 20.63
CA VAL A 26 -22.92 26.08 19.23
C VAL A 26 -21.42 25.96 19.11
N TRP A 27 -20.95 24.84 18.56
CA TRP A 27 -19.55 24.65 18.22
C TRP A 27 -19.28 25.20 16.83
N VAL A 28 -18.20 25.99 16.72
CA VAL A 28 -17.65 26.43 15.44
C VAL A 28 -16.27 25.81 15.31
N GLY A 29 -16.16 24.87 14.38
CA GLY A 29 -14.89 24.22 14.05
C GLY A 29 -13.97 25.14 13.27
N VAL A 30 -12.68 25.13 13.59
CA VAL A 30 -11.61 25.81 12.83
C VAL A 30 -10.43 24.87 12.61
N GLU A 31 -9.64 25.09 11.56
CA GLU A 31 -8.42 24.30 11.31
C GLU A 31 -7.41 24.44 12.47
N PHE A 32 -6.63 23.39 12.71
CA PHE A 32 -5.62 23.37 13.78
C PHE A 32 -4.58 24.47 13.57
N GLY A 33 -4.36 25.28 14.61
CA GLY A 33 -3.42 26.41 14.59
C GLY A 33 -3.86 27.59 13.71
N ALA A 34 -5.07 27.58 13.16
CA ALA A 34 -5.53 28.64 12.24
C ALA A 34 -6.02 29.91 12.96
N VAL A 35 -6.36 29.81 14.25
CA VAL A 35 -6.94 30.92 15.02
C VAL A 35 -6.32 30.93 16.42
N SER A 36 -5.87 32.10 16.88
CA SER A 36 -5.39 32.29 18.27
C SER A 36 -6.54 32.24 19.28
N PHE A 37 -6.23 32.05 20.57
CA PHE A 37 -7.26 32.05 21.62
C PHE A 37 -8.01 33.39 21.67
N GLU A 38 -7.30 34.51 21.57
CA GLU A 38 -7.86 35.85 21.60
C GLU A 38 -8.80 36.12 20.43
N GLU A 39 -8.39 35.74 19.21
CA GLU A 39 -9.22 35.86 18.01
C GLU A 39 -10.44 34.94 18.07
N GLY A 40 -10.26 33.70 18.52
CA GLY A 40 -11.35 32.73 18.68
C GLY A 40 -12.38 33.20 19.70
N SER A 41 -11.94 33.74 20.84
CA SER A 41 -12.80 34.30 21.87
C SER A 41 -13.62 35.50 21.36
N ALA A 42 -12.98 36.42 20.63
CA ALA A 42 -13.66 37.58 20.04
C ALA A 42 -14.73 37.16 19.01
N VAL A 43 -14.45 36.13 18.21
CA VAL A 43 -15.39 35.57 17.24
C VAL A 43 -16.56 34.89 17.94
N ALA A 44 -16.31 34.02 18.92
CA ALA A 44 -17.37 33.36 19.67
C ALA A 44 -18.31 34.39 20.32
N HIS A 45 -17.77 35.44 20.93
CA HIS A 45 -18.57 36.51 21.52
C HIS A 45 -19.40 37.28 20.49
N SER A 46 -18.81 37.59 19.33
CA SER A 46 -19.52 38.26 18.23
C SER A 46 -20.66 37.39 17.68
N CYS A 47 -20.43 36.09 17.52
CA CYS A 47 -21.44 35.13 17.10
C CYS A 47 -22.58 35.03 18.11
N LEU A 48 -22.27 34.95 19.42
CA LEU A 48 -23.29 34.91 20.47
C LEU A 48 -24.13 36.20 20.47
N THR A 49 -23.48 37.36 20.38
CA THR A 49 -24.16 38.67 20.32
C THR A 49 -25.10 38.74 19.11
N TYR A 50 -24.64 38.29 17.93
CA TYR A 50 -25.47 38.25 16.73
C TYR A 50 -26.67 37.32 16.86
N ILE A 51 -26.50 36.14 17.48
CA ILE A 51 -27.59 35.20 17.73
C ILE A 51 -28.65 35.84 18.64
N ILE A 52 -28.23 36.51 19.71
CA ILE A 52 -29.13 37.22 20.63
C ILE A 52 -29.84 38.38 19.91
N ASP A 53 -29.10 39.27 19.27
CA ASP A 53 -29.66 40.52 18.74
C ASP A 53 -30.58 40.31 17.53
N CYS A 54 -30.27 39.33 16.68
CA CYS A 54 -31.03 39.11 15.44
C CYS A 54 -32.13 38.07 15.58
N TRP A 55 -32.02 37.14 16.54
CA TRP A 55 -32.91 35.98 16.64
C TRP A 55 -33.54 35.79 18.02
N ASP A 56 -33.18 36.60 19.03
CA ASP A 56 -33.71 36.55 20.39
C ASP A 56 -33.53 35.17 21.07
N ILE A 57 -32.43 34.48 20.74
CA ILE A 57 -32.06 33.17 21.29
C ILE A 57 -31.04 33.38 22.42
N HIS A 58 -31.46 33.12 23.66
CA HIS A 58 -30.65 33.34 24.87
C HIS A 58 -30.14 32.05 25.51
N ASP A 59 -30.65 30.90 25.10
CA ASP A 59 -30.39 29.59 25.67
C ASP A 59 -29.24 28.85 24.97
N CYS A 60 -28.27 29.59 24.44
CA CYS A 60 -27.09 29.02 23.81
C CYS A 60 -25.78 29.69 24.23
N ARG A 61 -24.68 28.94 24.10
CA ARG A 61 -23.30 29.46 24.15
C ARG A 61 -22.58 29.12 22.85
N VAL A 62 -21.59 29.92 22.50
CA VAL A 62 -20.73 29.67 21.33
C VAL A 62 -19.32 29.31 21.80
N GLU A 63 -18.77 28.22 21.30
CA GLU A 63 -17.37 27.83 21.55
C GLU A 63 -16.64 27.62 20.22
N ILE A 64 -15.39 28.08 20.14
CA ILE A 64 -14.49 27.76 19.03
C ILE A 64 -13.70 26.51 19.39
N ARG A 65 -13.66 25.56 18.48
CA ARG A 65 -12.90 24.32 18.65
C ARG A 65 -12.01 24.09 17.45
N GLU A 66 -10.77 23.67 17.69
CA GLU A 66 -9.95 23.11 16.63
C GLU A 66 -10.53 21.76 16.20
N SER A 67 -11.04 21.70 14.98
CA SER A 67 -11.65 20.50 14.42
C SER A 67 -11.67 20.54 12.90
N ARG A 68 -11.65 19.36 12.29
CA ARG A 68 -11.78 19.18 10.85
C ARG A 68 -12.92 18.20 10.57
N VAL A 69 -13.86 18.58 9.70
CA VAL A 69 -14.93 17.67 9.26
C VAL A 69 -14.30 16.52 8.49
N MET A 70 -14.35 15.33 9.08
CA MET A 70 -13.96 14.10 8.41
C MET A 70 -15.23 13.46 7.86
N ARG A 71 -15.37 13.43 6.54
CA ARG A 71 -16.39 12.58 5.91
C ARG A 71 -15.96 11.13 6.10
N GLN A 72 -16.73 10.32 6.82
CA GLN A 72 -16.48 8.89 7.03
C GLN A 72 -16.73 8.05 5.75
N THR A 73 -16.20 8.48 4.61
CA THR A 73 -16.40 7.81 3.32
C THR A 73 -15.19 7.00 2.92
N VAL A 74 -14.23 6.75 3.81
CA VAL A 74 -13.01 6.02 3.46
C VAL A 74 -12.84 4.83 4.39
N ASN A 75 -12.78 3.64 3.81
CA ASN A 75 -12.42 2.46 4.58
C ASN A 75 -11.00 2.58 5.08
N ARG A 76 -10.82 2.23 6.35
CA ARG A 76 -9.49 2.06 6.92
C ARG A 76 -8.83 0.85 6.30
N PHE A 77 -7.50 0.90 6.16
CA PHE A 77 -6.76 -0.29 5.81
C PHE A 77 -7.01 -1.38 6.86
N LEU A 78 -7.13 -2.62 6.39
CA LEU A 78 -7.30 -3.76 7.26
C LEU A 78 -5.99 -4.09 7.96
N ASN A 79 -6.10 -4.63 9.17
CA ASN A 79 -4.95 -5.11 9.92
C ASN A 79 -4.33 -6.33 9.21
N PRO A 80 -3.00 -6.39 9.09
CA PRO A 80 -2.32 -7.64 8.81
C PRO A 80 -2.67 -8.70 9.86
N ILE A 81 -2.83 -9.93 9.42
CA ILE A 81 -3.30 -11.05 10.25
C ILE A 81 -2.28 -12.17 10.29
N PRO A 82 -2.30 -13.04 11.33
CA PRO A 82 -1.46 -14.23 11.37
C PRO A 82 -1.76 -15.20 10.24
N LEU A 83 -0.77 -16.02 9.88
CA LEU A 83 -0.91 -17.06 8.84
C LEU A 83 -2.02 -18.09 9.12
N SER A 84 -2.39 -18.27 10.40
CA SER A 84 -3.45 -19.19 10.80
C SER A 84 -4.86 -18.70 10.47
N ASP A 85 -5.03 -17.41 10.19
CA ASP A 85 -6.31 -16.85 9.81
C ASP A 85 -6.67 -17.25 8.37
N ALA A 86 -7.88 -17.76 8.16
CA ALA A 86 -8.32 -18.27 6.87
C ALA A 86 -8.35 -17.19 5.77
N THR A 87 -8.43 -15.91 6.14
CA THR A 87 -8.44 -14.77 5.22
C THR A 87 -7.04 -14.27 4.87
N PHE A 88 -5.96 -14.87 5.38
CA PHE A 88 -4.58 -14.37 5.26
C PHE A 88 -4.18 -14.04 3.81
N ASN A 89 -4.46 -14.95 2.86
CA ASN A 89 -4.05 -14.79 1.46
C ASN A 89 -4.79 -13.64 0.76
N VAL A 90 -6.07 -13.51 1.06
CA VAL A 90 -7.00 -12.62 0.35
C VAL A 90 -7.15 -11.26 1.01
N ARG A 91 -6.69 -11.11 2.26
CA ARG A 91 -6.72 -9.85 3.00
C ARG A 91 -5.63 -8.88 2.55
N ASN A 92 -4.47 -9.39 2.13
CA ASN A 92 -3.28 -8.57 1.85
C ASN A 92 -3.53 -7.34 0.95
N PRO A 93 -4.31 -7.42 -0.14
CA PRO A 93 -4.61 -6.27 -1.01
C PRO A 93 -5.33 -5.09 -0.33
N TYR A 94 -5.93 -5.33 0.84
CA TYR A 94 -6.69 -4.34 1.62
C TYR A 94 -5.92 -3.84 2.85
N THR A 95 -4.64 -4.22 3.01
CA THR A 95 -3.78 -3.80 4.12
C THR A 95 -2.84 -2.66 3.69
N ALA A 96 -2.28 -1.94 4.66
CA ALA A 96 -1.29 -0.90 4.40
C ALA A 96 0.14 -1.47 4.19
N THR A 97 0.31 -2.78 4.02
CA THR A 97 1.63 -3.35 3.69
C THR A 97 2.02 -3.03 2.24
N LEU A 98 3.32 -2.96 1.96
CA LEU A 98 3.81 -2.62 0.61
C LEU A 98 3.35 -3.65 -0.43
N GLY A 99 3.08 -3.16 -1.64
CA GLY A 99 2.43 -3.95 -2.69
C GLY A 99 0.95 -3.68 -2.86
N ILE A 100 0.46 -2.53 -2.38
CA ILE A 100 -0.96 -2.12 -2.46
C ILE A 100 -1.35 -1.96 -3.93
N PRO A 101 -2.35 -2.68 -4.45
CA PRO A 101 -2.87 -2.39 -5.78
C PRO A 101 -3.51 -1.00 -5.81
N ILE A 102 -3.16 -0.16 -6.77
CA ILE A 102 -3.67 1.22 -6.85
C ILE A 102 -4.04 1.61 -8.28
N SER A 103 -4.86 2.65 -8.39
CA SER A 103 -5.13 3.37 -9.65
C SER A 103 -5.60 4.80 -9.34
N ALA A 104 -5.50 5.70 -10.30
CA ALA A 104 -6.21 6.98 -10.20
C ALA A 104 -7.73 6.74 -10.25
N LYS A 105 -8.49 7.42 -9.40
CA LYS A 105 -9.95 7.23 -9.26
C LYS A 105 -10.70 7.40 -10.58
N ASP A 106 -10.30 8.41 -11.36
CA ASP A 106 -10.92 8.75 -12.64
C ASP A 106 -10.38 7.92 -13.81
N LYS A 107 -9.30 7.17 -13.58
CA LYS A 107 -8.67 6.28 -14.56
C LYS A 107 -8.50 4.86 -13.98
N PRO A 108 -9.57 4.23 -13.47
CA PRO A 108 -9.46 3.03 -12.65
C PRO A 108 -9.13 1.75 -13.44
N TRP A 109 -8.88 1.86 -14.74
CA TRP A 109 -8.36 0.79 -15.61
C TRP A 109 -6.83 0.82 -15.71
N ALA A 110 -6.19 1.96 -15.37
CA ALA A 110 -4.75 2.08 -15.30
C ALA A 110 -4.31 1.63 -13.90
N GLU A 111 -3.98 0.35 -13.79
CA GLU A 111 -3.67 -0.29 -12.52
C GLU A 111 -2.19 -0.55 -12.36
N GLY A 112 -1.71 -0.36 -11.14
CA GLY A 112 -0.35 -0.63 -10.74
C GLY A 112 -0.27 -0.91 -9.24
N THR A 113 0.91 -0.66 -8.69
CA THR A 113 1.25 -1.01 -7.32
C THR A 113 1.83 0.21 -6.59
N GLY A 114 1.40 0.44 -5.36
CA GLY A 114 2.04 1.36 -4.43
C GLY A 114 3.42 0.86 -4.03
N GLY A 115 4.43 1.72 -4.14
CA GLY A 115 5.82 1.37 -3.92
C GLY A 115 6.18 1.34 -2.44
N PHE A 116 6.62 2.48 -1.91
CA PHE A 116 7.10 2.60 -0.54
C PHE A 116 6.60 3.89 0.10
N TYR A 117 6.46 3.89 1.43
CA TYR A 117 6.10 5.06 2.22
C TYR A 117 7.28 6.00 2.42
N LEU A 118 6.96 7.29 2.48
CA LEU A 118 7.91 8.38 2.59
C LEU A 118 7.39 9.40 3.61
N SER A 119 8.28 9.91 4.46
CA SER A 119 8.07 11.16 5.19
C SER A 119 8.74 12.28 4.40
N ALA A 120 8.11 13.45 4.30
CA ALA A 120 8.77 14.64 3.73
C ALA A 120 9.84 15.23 4.67
N GLY A 121 9.80 14.87 5.95
CA GLY A 121 10.72 15.37 6.98
C GLY A 121 10.40 16.81 7.41
N GLY A 122 11.30 17.38 8.21
CA GLY A 122 11.10 18.71 8.79
C GLY A 122 9.88 18.77 9.71
N ASN A 123 8.98 19.72 9.46
CA ASN A 123 7.74 19.90 10.23
C ASN A 123 6.53 19.18 9.61
N ASP A 124 6.70 18.52 8.46
CA ASP A 124 5.62 17.81 7.78
C ASP A 124 5.37 16.46 8.46
N LYS A 125 4.15 16.27 8.98
CA LYS A 125 3.69 15.05 9.66
C LYS A 125 2.87 14.13 8.74
N ASN A 126 2.74 14.46 7.45
CA ASN A 126 2.00 13.63 6.52
C ASN A 126 2.80 12.39 6.13
N ILE A 127 2.08 11.32 5.84
CA ILE A 127 2.64 10.10 5.25
C ILE A 127 2.39 10.16 3.75
N TYR A 128 3.43 9.91 2.97
CA TYR A 128 3.38 9.84 1.52
C TYR A 128 3.65 8.42 1.05
N LEU A 129 3.19 8.09 -0.16
CA LEU A 129 3.46 6.84 -0.85
C LEU A 129 4.03 7.16 -2.23
N VAL A 130 5.18 6.58 -2.57
CA VAL A 130 5.82 6.71 -3.88
C VAL A 130 5.38 5.55 -4.77
N THR A 131 5.04 5.83 -6.02
CA THR A 131 4.73 4.84 -7.07
C THR A 131 5.28 5.32 -8.43
N ALA A 132 5.06 4.58 -9.51
CA ALA A 132 5.41 5.01 -10.86
C ALA A 132 4.39 6.03 -11.40
N ARG A 133 4.83 7.05 -12.14
CA ARG A 133 3.96 8.11 -12.67
C ARG A 133 2.90 7.53 -13.58
N HIS A 134 3.29 6.65 -14.51
CA HIS A 134 2.38 6.09 -15.50
C HIS A 134 1.24 5.24 -14.91
N VAL A 135 1.32 4.87 -13.61
CA VAL A 135 0.23 4.17 -12.90
C VAL A 135 -0.93 5.12 -12.58
N VAL A 136 -0.63 6.37 -12.23
CA VAL A 136 -1.64 7.36 -11.81
C VAL A 136 -1.92 8.42 -12.89
N LEU A 137 -0.95 8.67 -13.77
CA LEU A 137 -1.02 9.56 -14.92
C LEU A 137 -0.57 8.80 -16.17
N PRO A 138 -1.43 7.93 -16.74
CA PRO A 138 -1.10 7.12 -17.89
C PRO A 138 -0.93 7.98 -19.15
N LEU A 139 0.14 7.72 -19.91
CA LEU A 139 0.61 8.54 -21.04
C LEU A 139 -0.37 8.66 -22.21
N ASP A 140 -1.36 7.76 -22.34
CA ASP A 140 -2.38 7.83 -23.39
C ASP A 140 -3.44 8.92 -23.14
N LYS A 141 -3.45 9.49 -21.92
CA LYS A 141 -4.44 10.48 -21.44
C LYS A 141 -3.82 11.67 -20.73
N ASP A 142 -2.50 11.75 -20.71
CA ASP A 142 -1.76 12.77 -19.98
C ASP A 142 -0.62 13.30 -20.84
N ASP A 143 -0.46 14.62 -20.88
CA ASP A 143 0.51 15.32 -21.75
C ASP A 143 1.97 15.18 -21.26
N ASN A 144 2.20 14.37 -20.21
CA ASN A 144 3.48 14.19 -19.55
C ASN A 144 4.06 15.47 -18.94
N GLU A 145 3.20 16.42 -18.57
CA GLU A 145 3.61 17.63 -17.87
C GLU A 145 3.83 17.37 -16.38
N GLU A 146 4.58 18.25 -15.71
CA GLU A 146 4.71 18.18 -14.25
C GLU A 146 3.33 18.38 -13.60
N TYR A 147 2.93 17.41 -12.78
CA TYR A 147 1.81 17.57 -11.88
C TYR A 147 2.33 18.05 -10.53
N GLU A 148 1.89 19.23 -10.10
CA GLU A 148 2.04 19.68 -8.72
C GLU A 148 0.75 20.31 -8.21
N LYS A 149 0.28 19.78 -7.07
CA LYS A 149 -0.80 20.41 -6.31
C LYS A 149 -0.21 21.51 -5.42
N MET A 150 -0.15 22.71 -5.99
CA MET A 150 0.36 23.91 -5.30
C MET A 150 -0.65 24.52 -4.31
N ASN A 151 -1.96 24.32 -4.52
CA ASN A 151 -3.01 24.92 -3.70
C ASN A 151 -4.32 24.10 -3.73
N ASN A 152 -5.20 24.35 -2.75
CA ASN A 152 -6.49 23.66 -2.60
C ASN A 152 -7.52 23.99 -3.70
N SER A 153 -7.22 24.97 -4.57
CA SER A 153 -8.08 25.35 -5.70
C SER A 153 -7.96 24.41 -6.90
N LYS A 154 -6.85 23.68 -7.04
CA LYS A 154 -6.77 22.62 -8.06
C LYS A 154 -7.63 21.42 -7.63
N PRO A 155 -8.40 20.80 -8.54
CA PRO A 155 -9.13 19.57 -8.26
C PRO A 155 -8.20 18.51 -7.65
N ARG A 156 -8.74 17.77 -6.69
CA ARG A 156 -8.03 16.69 -6.02
C ARG A 156 -8.01 15.46 -6.94
N GLU A 157 -6.82 15.05 -7.36
CA GLU A 157 -6.61 13.77 -8.05
C GLU A 157 -6.57 12.63 -7.03
N ASP A 158 -7.74 12.05 -6.76
CA ASP A 158 -7.90 10.93 -5.83
C ASP A 158 -7.20 9.66 -6.34
N VAL A 159 -6.55 8.93 -5.44
CA VAL A 159 -6.01 7.60 -5.71
C VAL A 159 -6.78 6.57 -4.89
N VAL A 160 -7.19 5.49 -5.55
CA VAL A 160 -7.97 4.41 -4.94
C VAL A 160 -7.14 3.14 -4.78
N ILE A 161 -7.40 2.40 -3.71
CA ILE A 161 -6.98 1.02 -3.54
C ILE A 161 -7.80 0.16 -4.49
N LEU A 162 -7.11 -0.70 -5.24
CA LEU A 162 -7.64 -1.55 -6.30
C LEU A 162 -8.26 -0.70 -7.43
N GLY A 163 -7.91 -0.93 -8.68
CA GLY A 163 -8.72 -0.39 -9.77
C GLY A 163 -10.02 -1.18 -9.93
N THR A 164 -10.69 -0.99 -11.06
CA THR A 164 -11.95 -1.73 -11.32
C THR A 164 -11.67 -3.21 -11.59
N SER A 165 -10.64 -3.52 -12.37
CA SER A 165 -10.26 -4.90 -12.69
C SER A 165 -9.65 -5.58 -11.46
N GLY A 166 -8.72 -4.90 -10.79
CA GLY A 166 -8.06 -5.37 -9.59
C GLY A 166 -9.05 -5.71 -8.48
N PHE A 167 -10.08 -4.87 -8.25
CA PHE A 167 -11.09 -5.18 -7.24
C PHE A 167 -11.84 -6.47 -7.58
N ASN A 168 -12.35 -6.59 -8.82
CA ASN A 168 -13.07 -7.78 -9.26
C ASN A 168 -12.20 -9.05 -9.22
N GLU A 169 -10.92 -8.95 -9.62
CA GLU A 169 -9.96 -10.06 -9.55
C GLU A 169 -9.72 -10.51 -8.11
N LYS A 170 -9.52 -9.58 -7.17
CA LYS A 170 -9.30 -9.94 -5.75
C LYS A 170 -10.57 -10.45 -5.08
N LEU A 171 -11.72 -9.98 -5.53
CA LEU A 171 -13.02 -10.45 -5.06
C LEU A 171 -13.28 -11.90 -5.52
N ALA A 172 -12.99 -12.21 -6.79
CA ALA A 172 -13.03 -13.57 -7.32
C ALA A 172 -12.00 -14.50 -6.66
N ALA A 173 -10.84 -13.98 -6.23
CA ALA A 173 -9.87 -14.77 -5.48
C ALA A 173 -10.41 -15.21 -4.10
N ILE A 174 -11.28 -14.42 -3.46
CA ILE A 174 -11.97 -14.84 -2.23
C ILE A 174 -12.97 -15.95 -2.55
N ASP A 175 -13.74 -15.81 -3.64
CA ASP A 175 -14.71 -16.84 -4.08
C ASP A 175 -14.01 -18.17 -4.38
N TYR A 176 -12.84 -18.13 -5.02
CA TYR A 176 -12.01 -19.31 -5.28
C TYR A 176 -11.53 -20.01 -3.98
N GLU A 177 -11.12 -19.26 -2.97
CA GLU A 177 -10.72 -19.83 -1.67
C GLU A 177 -11.93 -20.44 -0.93
N ILE A 178 -13.12 -19.84 -1.06
CA ILE A 178 -14.39 -20.40 -0.54
C ILE A 178 -14.69 -21.76 -1.19
N GLU A 179 -14.61 -21.85 -2.52
CA GLU A 179 -14.77 -23.11 -3.25
C GLU A 179 -13.75 -24.16 -2.79
N GLY A 180 -12.50 -23.76 -2.57
CA GLY A 180 -11.46 -24.62 -2.01
C GLY A 180 -11.83 -25.18 -0.64
N LYS A 181 -12.45 -24.40 0.24
CA LYS A 181 -12.93 -24.89 1.55
C LYS A 181 -14.08 -25.89 1.42
N LEU A 182 -15.03 -25.64 0.51
CA LEU A 182 -16.13 -26.58 0.24
C LEU A 182 -15.61 -27.94 -0.24
N TYR A 183 -14.60 -27.93 -1.10
CA TYR A 183 -13.92 -29.16 -1.54
C TYR A 183 -13.28 -29.91 -0.37
N LEU A 184 -12.53 -29.22 0.50
CA LEU A 184 -11.89 -29.82 1.67
C LEU A 184 -12.91 -30.40 2.68
N ILE A 185 -14.06 -29.76 2.85
CA ILE A 185 -15.17 -30.29 3.67
C ILE A 185 -15.65 -31.63 3.09
N THR A 186 -15.83 -31.69 1.77
CA THR A 186 -16.31 -32.90 1.07
C THR A 186 -15.30 -34.04 1.21
N ASP A 187 -14.02 -33.77 0.94
CA ASP A 187 -12.93 -34.74 1.09
C ASP A 187 -12.84 -35.27 2.53
N ALA A 188 -12.90 -34.39 3.53
CA ALA A 188 -12.86 -34.80 4.93
C ALA A 188 -14.06 -35.68 5.33
N GLN A 189 -15.27 -35.35 4.86
CA GLN A 189 -16.47 -36.16 5.10
C GLN A 189 -16.37 -37.55 4.44
N GLU A 190 -15.84 -37.63 3.22
CA GLU A 190 -15.59 -38.90 2.53
C GLU A 190 -14.57 -39.75 3.30
N ARG A 191 -13.45 -39.15 3.74
CA ARG A 191 -12.43 -39.82 4.55
C ARG A 191 -12.99 -40.37 5.87
N ILE A 192 -13.84 -39.60 6.57
CA ILE A 192 -14.55 -40.08 7.77
C ILE A 192 -15.48 -41.26 7.42
N GLY A 193 -16.17 -41.20 6.28
CA GLY A 193 -17.05 -42.25 5.80
C GLY A 193 -16.33 -43.57 5.47
N LEU A 194 -15.13 -43.50 4.90
CA LEU A 194 -14.34 -44.68 4.50
C LEU A 194 -13.92 -45.58 5.67
N VAL A 195 -13.69 -44.98 6.84
CA VAL A 195 -13.23 -45.70 8.05
C VAL A 195 -14.35 -45.90 9.07
N LYS A 196 -15.60 -45.72 8.64
CA LYS A 196 -16.77 -45.78 9.53
C LYS A 196 -17.00 -47.20 10.06
N GLY A 197 -16.99 -47.32 11.39
CA GLY A 197 -17.19 -48.61 12.07
C GLY A 197 -15.90 -49.44 12.21
N GLU A 198 -14.76 -48.92 11.75
CA GLU A 198 -13.45 -49.52 11.94
C GLU A 198 -12.80 -48.92 13.21
N ASP A 199 -12.39 -49.80 14.14
CA ASP A 199 -11.78 -49.42 15.42
C ASP A 199 -10.27 -49.75 15.48
N ASP A 200 -9.65 -50.11 14.35
CA ASP A 200 -8.22 -50.34 14.31
C ASP A 200 -7.45 -49.00 14.47
N PRO A 201 -6.21 -49.03 15.00
CA PRO A 201 -5.45 -47.82 15.28
C PRO A 201 -5.22 -46.89 14.09
N VAL A 202 -5.18 -47.42 12.86
CA VAL A 202 -4.99 -46.63 11.64
C VAL A 202 -6.26 -45.90 11.30
N SER A 203 -7.41 -46.59 11.30
CA SER A 203 -8.73 -46.01 11.05
C SER A 203 -9.10 -44.93 12.06
N VAL A 204 -8.83 -45.15 13.35
CA VAL A 204 -9.06 -44.14 14.41
C VAL A 204 -8.21 -42.89 14.18
N LYS A 205 -6.93 -43.06 13.81
CA LYS A 205 -6.02 -41.95 13.51
C LYS A 205 -6.48 -41.17 12.28
N GLU A 206 -6.88 -41.87 11.22
CA GLU A 206 -7.39 -41.25 9.99
C GLU A 206 -8.65 -40.45 10.25
N ARG A 207 -9.63 -41.04 10.96
CA ARG A 207 -10.87 -40.36 11.37
C ARG A 207 -10.58 -39.09 12.18
N THR A 208 -9.67 -39.17 13.16
CA THR A 208 -9.29 -38.01 13.99
C THR A 208 -8.66 -36.89 13.13
N SER A 209 -7.80 -37.24 12.17
CA SER A 209 -7.21 -36.26 11.26
C SER A 209 -8.26 -35.63 10.37
N ALA A 210 -9.16 -36.43 9.78
CA ALA A 210 -10.21 -35.94 8.90
C ALA A 210 -11.23 -35.07 9.65
N GLU A 211 -11.59 -35.40 10.89
CA GLU A 211 -12.44 -34.57 11.76
C GLU A 211 -11.78 -33.19 12.04
N GLN A 212 -10.47 -33.15 12.26
CA GLN A 212 -9.74 -31.88 12.41
C GLN A 212 -9.67 -31.06 11.13
N ASP A 213 -9.50 -31.72 9.98
CA ASP A 213 -9.50 -31.06 8.67
C ASP A 213 -10.88 -30.49 8.34
N LEU A 214 -11.95 -31.25 8.64
CA LEU A 214 -13.35 -30.82 8.49
C LEU A 214 -13.62 -29.56 9.31
N GLN A 215 -13.29 -29.59 10.61
CA GLN A 215 -13.50 -28.44 11.50
C GLN A 215 -12.77 -27.19 10.99
N LYS A 216 -11.50 -27.31 10.61
CA LYS A 216 -10.72 -26.18 10.06
C LYS A 216 -11.28 -25.66 8.74
N ALA A 217 -11.83 -26.54 7.90
CA ALA A 217 -12.40 -26.16 6.63
C ALA A 217 -13.74 -25.42 6.82
N GLU A 218 -14.58 -25.87 7.76
CA GLU A 218 -15.84 -25.20 8.15
C GLU A 218 -15.60 -23.83 8.77
N GLU A 219 -14.69 -23.72 9.74
CA GLU A 219 -14.29 -22.44 10.33
C GLU A 219 -13.73 -21.48 9.26
N GLY A 220 -12.90 -22.01 8.36
CA GLY A 220 -12.34 -21.23 7.25
C GLY A 220 -13.40 -20.76 6.26
N LEU A 221 -14.41 -21.59 5.96
CA LEU A 221 -15.52 -21.25 5.08
C LEU A 221 -16.36 -20.10 5.67
N GLU A 222 -16.70 -20.17 6.96
CA GLU A 222 -17.44 -19.11 7.65
C GLU A 222 -16.67 -17.78 7.64
N ALA A 223 -15.38 -17.83 7.99
CA ALA A 223 -14.51 -16.65 8.02
C ALA A 223 -14.37 -16.01 6.63
N LEU A 224 -14.15 -16.80 5.58
CA LEU A 224 -14.05 -16.32 4.21
C LEU A 224 -15.39 -15.78 3.69
N GLY A 225 -16.51 -16.45 4.00
CA GLY A 225 -17.85 -15.99 3.62
C GLY A 225 -18.20 -14.64 4.26
N THR A 226 -17.88 -14.48 5.54
CA THR A 226 -18.03 -13.20 6.26
C THR A 226 -17.16 -12.12 5.62
N PHE A 227 -15.87 -12.42 5.41
CA PHE A 227 -14.94 -11.49 4.78
C PHE A 227 -15.39 -11.07 3.37
N ARG A 228 -15.86 -12.03 2.56
CA ARG A 228 -16.36 -11.77 1.21
C ARG A 228 -17.53 -10.80 1.21
N LYS A 229 -18.47 -10.96 2.14
CA LYS A 229 -19.63 -10.09 2.32
C LYS A 229 -19.20 -8.70 2.78
N ASP A 230 -18.26 -8.60 3.71
CA ASP A 230 -17.74 -7.33 4.20
C ASP A 230 -17.03 -6.54 3.08
N ILE A 231 -16.18 -7.20 2.29
CA ILE A 231 -15.51 -6.58 1.15
C ILE A 231 -16.53 -6.12 0.11
N ALA A 232 -17.52 -6.95 -0.25
CA ALA A 232 -18.56 -6.56 -1.19
C ALA A 232 -19.35 -5.34 -0.68
N THR A 233 -19.74 -5.35 0.59
CA THR A 233 -20.61 -4.31 1.16
C THR A 233 -19.87 -2.99 1.33
N HIS A 234 -18.65 -3.03 1.84
CA HIS A 234 -17.95 -1.82 2.26
C HIS A 234 -16.96 -1.30 1.21
N TRP A 235 -16.38 -2.16 0.37
CA TRP A 235 -15.30 -1.79 -0.54
C TRP A 235 -15.71 -1.71 -2.02
N GLU A 236 -16.90 -2.16 -2.41
CA GLU A 236 -17.33 -2.14 -3.83
C GLU A 236 -17.31 -0.73 -4.43
N ALA A 237 -17.90 0.24 -3.71
CA ALA A 237 -17.90 1.64 -4.12
C ALA A 237 -16.47 2.21 -4.16
N LYS A 238 -16.11 2.85 -5.27
CA LYS A 238 -14.76 3.43 -5.49
C LYS A 238 -14.45 4.51 -4.46
N GLU A 239 -15.46 5.26 -4.03
CA GLU A 239 -15.37 6.32 -3.04
C GLU A 239 -14.85 5.78 -1.70
N ASN A 240 -15.27 4.57 -1.33
CA ASN A 240 -14.85 3.91 -0.10
C ASN A 240 -13.42 3.36 -0.16
N ARG A 241 -12.79 3.41 -1.34
CA ARG A 241 -11.44 2.91 -1.60
C ARG A 241 -10.42 4.02 -1.81
N VAL A 242 -10.84 5.29 -1.80
CA VAL A 242 -9.92 6.44 -1.88
C VAL A 242 -9.03 6.44 -0.64
N PHE A 243 -7.72 6.29 -0.77
CA PHE A 243 -6.81 6.27 0.38
C PHE A 243 -5.86 7.46 0.45
N GLY A 244 -5.88 8.31 -0.58
CA GLY A 244 -4.99 9.46 -0.66
C GLY A 244 -5.23 10.28 -1.92
N GLU A 245 -4.35 11.26 -2.10
CA GLU A 245 -4.37 12.17 -3.24
C GLU A 245 -2.99 12.29 -3.88
N LEU A 246 -2.95 12.39 -5.20
CA LEU A 246 -1.71 12.72 -5.90
C LEU A 246 -1.32 14.17 -5.59
N VAL A 247 -0.08 14.37 -5.13
CA VAL A 247 0.42 15.71 -4.76
C VAL A 247 1.55 16.21 -5.63
N TRP A 248 2.34 15.30 -6.20
CA TRP A 248 3.45 15.64 -7.08
C TRP A 248 3.79 14.46 -8.00
N ALA A 249 4.01 14.73 -9.27
CA ALA A 249 4.57 13.79 -10.22
C ALA A 249 5.32 14.57 -11.31
N PRO A 250 6.66 14.48 -11.38
CA PRO A 250 7.42 15.14 -12.42
C PRO A 250 7.12 14.49 -13.79
N PRO A 251 7.48 15.13 -14.91
CA PRO A 251 7.40 14.51 -16.22
C PRO A 251 8.20 13.20 -16.25
N ILE A 252 7.73 12.21 -17.03
CA ILE A 252 8.57 11.08 -17.40
C ILE A 252 9.72 11.59 -18.26
N VAL A 253 10.94 11.41 -17.79
CA VAL A 253 12.17 11.81 -18.48
C VAL A 253 13.11 10.62 -18.53
N LEU A 254 13.58 10.30 -19.72
CA LEU A 254 14.54 9.23 -19.99
C LEU A 254 15.95 9.80 -19.90
N SER A 255 16.93 8.99 -19.47
CA SER A 255 18.34 9.42 -19.38
C SER A 255 18.58 10.59 -18.42
N THR A 256 17.87 10.63 -17.29
CA THR A 256 17.96 11.75 -16.32
C THR A 256 19.23 11.67 -15.49
N ASP A 257 19.97 12.79 -15.39
CA ASP A 257 21.12 12.89 -14.51
C ASP A 257 20.70 13.05 -13.03
N PRO A 258 21.47 12.52 -12.07
CA PRO A 258 22.69 11.75 -12.27
C PRO A 258 22.40 10.27 -12.59
N GLY A 259 23.31 9.65 -13.34
CA GLY A 259 23.26 8.20 -13.58
C GLY A 259 22.41 7.76 -14.77
N LYS A 260 21.71 8.69 -15.42
CA LYS A 260 20.93 8.50 -16.66
C LYS A 260 19.77 7.52 -16.53
N TYR A 261 19.11 7.53 -15.38
CA TYR A 261 17.98 6.65 -15.10
C TYR A 261 16.68 7.18 -15.70
N THR A 262 15.68 6.30 -15.82
CA THR A 262 14.30 6.71 -16.13
C THR A 262 13.67 7.34 -14.90
N GLN A 263 13.32 8.62 -15.02
CA GLN A 263 12.49 9.32 -14.05
C GLN A 263 11.03 8.99 -14.37
N ASP A 264 10.44 8.12 -13.57
CA ASP A 264 9.04 7.73 -13.67
C ASP A 264 8.53 7.47 -12.25
N LEU A 265 8.15 8.55 -11.57
CA LEU A 265 7.67 8.50 -10.19
C LEU A 265 6.50 9.45 -9.97
N ALA A 266 5.68 9.12 -8.99
CA ALA A 266 4.61 9.95 -8.46
C ALA A 266 4.55 9.80 -6.95
N VAL A 267 4.12 10.86 -6.27
CA VAL A 267 4.00 10.94 -4.82
C VAL A 267 2.56 11.22 -4.44
N ILE A 268 2.01 10.30 -3.66
CA ILE A 268 0.64 10.31 -3.16
C ILE A 268 0.69 10.69 -1.69
N LYS A 269 -0.08 11.68 -1.26
CA LYS A 269 -0.32 11.95 0.16
C LYS A 269 -1.40 11.01 0.66
N VAL A 270 -1.08 10.20 1.67
CA VAL A 270 -2.01 9.24 2.27
C VAL A 270 -2.94 9.98 3.22
N ASP A 271 -4.24 9.66 3.15
CA ASP A 271 -5.23 10.15 4.10
C ASP A 271 -5.02 9.43 5.44
N LEU A 272 -4.53 10.16 6.45
CA LEU A 272 -4.20 9.58 7.76
C LEU A 272 -5.39 8.90 8.44
N GLY A 273 -6.63 9.28 8.11
CA GLY A 273 -7.83 8.59 8.59
C GLY A 273 -7.92 7.12 8.16
N THR A 274 -7.15 6.69 7.17
CA THR A 274 -7.06 5.30 6.72
C THR A 274 -6.10 4.44 7.54
N LEU A 275 -5.22 5.08 8.33
CA LEU A 275 -4.13 4.45 9.06
C LEU A 275 -4.33 4.54 10.58
N ASP A 276 -3.81 3.54 11.29
CA ASP A 276 -3.63 3.53 12.74
C ASP A 276 -2.49 2.58 13.15
N ALA A 277 -2.14 2.58 14.44
CA ALA A 277 -1.12 1.68 15.01
C ALA A 277 -1.41 0.18 14.75
N SER A 278 -2.68 -0.13 14.53
CA SER A 278 -3.32 -1.32 13.96
C SER A 278 -2.72 -1.98 12.74
N ASN A 279 -2.66 -1.13 11.71
CA ASN A 279 -2.65 -1.53 10.32
C ASN A 279 -1.43 -0.97 9.60
N TYR A 280 -0.80 0.06 10.16
CA TYR A 280 0.34 0.73 9.59
C TYR A 280 1.64 0.30 10.27
N PHE A 281 2.44 -0.48 9.54
CA PHE A 281 3.75 -0.96 10.00
C PHE A 281 4.90 -0.35 9.19
N GLY A 282 4.70 0.88 8.68
CA GLY A 282 5.68 1.55 7.83
C GLY A 282 5.99 0.80 6.55
N ASN A 283 7.23 0.91 6.09
CA ASN A 283 7.74 0.18 4.93
C ASN A 283 7.89 -1.31 5.22
N THR A 284 6.78 -2.05 5.23
CA THR A 284 6.75 -3.49 5.52
C THR A 284 6.11 -4.25 4.36
N ILE A 285 6.85 -5.21 3.80
CA ILE A 285 6.35 -6.14 2.77
C ILE A 285 5.74 -7.36 3.45
N ASN A 286 4.52 -7.72 3.09
CA ASN A 286 3.96 -9.04 3.39
C ASN A 286 4.38 -10.03 2.30
N ILE A 287 5.21 -11.02 2.65
CA ILE A 287 5.72 -12.02 1.70
C ILE A 287 4.71 -13.16 1.43
N GLY A 288 3.56 -13.16 2.11
CA GLY A 288 2.46 -14.09 1.86
C GLY A 288 2.81 -15.56 2.10
N ASN A 289 2.00 -16.45 1.50
CA ASN A 289 2.14 -17.91 1.61
C ASN A 289 2.53 -18.59 0.28
N LYS A 290 2.70 -17.82 -0.80
CA LYS A 290 3.04 -18.34 -2.14
C LYS A 290 4.29 -19.22 -2.15
N TYR A 291 5.22 -18.97 -1.23
CA TYR A 291 6.38 -19.80 -0.99
C TYR A 291 6.35 -20.33 0.45
N THR A 292 6.67 -21.61 0.59
CA THR A 292 7.11 -22.17 1.87
C THR A 292 8.40 -21.47 2.32
N ARG A 293 8.72 -21.61 3.61
CA ARG A 293 10.01 -21.12 4.14
C ARG A 293 11.17 -21.72 3.35
N TYR A 294 11.11 -23.02 3.04
CA TYR A 294 12.18 -23.70 2.33
C TYR A 294 12.38 -23.13 0.92
N GLU A 295 11.31 -23.05 0.12
CA GLU A 295 11.38 -22.54 -1.26
C GLU A 295 11.84 -21.08 -1.32
N PHE A 296 11.38 -20.24 -0.38
CA PHE A 296 11.83 -18.85 -0.33
C PHE A 296 13.32 -18.77 -0.03
N MET A 297 13.79 -19.52 0.97
CA MET A 297 15.19 -19.47 1.39
C MET A 297 16.13 -20.11 0.37
N GLU A 298 15.69 -21.12 -0.38
CA GLU A 298 16.44 -21.67 -1.51
C GLU A 298 16.69 -20.60 -2.60
N LYS A 299 15.73 -19.70 -2.83
CA LYS A 299 15.88 -18.58 -3.77
C LYS A 299 16.74 -17.43 -3.24
N VAL A 300 16.90 -17.32 -1.92
CA VAL A 300 17.75 -16.33 -1.26
C VAL A 300 19.20 -16.80 -1.16
N TYR A 301 19.40 -18.07 -0.79
CA TYR A 301 20.71 -18.68 -0.57
C TYR A 301 21.17 -19.45 -1.82
N LEU A 302 21.49 -18.71 -2.89
CA LEU A 302 21.95 -19.33 -4.14
C LEU A 302 23.38 -19.89 -4.08
N HIS A 303 24.21 -19.42 -3.14
CA HIS A 303 25.60 -19.84 -3.02
C HIS A 303 26.04 -19.98 -1.55
N PRO A 304 26.71 -21.08 -1.14
CA PRO A 304 27.08 -21.31 0.27
C PRO A 304 28.01 -20.25 0.88
N ALA A 305 28.85 -19.62 0.07
CA ALA A 305 29.77 -18.57 0.51
C ALA A 305 29.11 -17.17 0.59
N SER A 306 27.82 -17.03 0.27
CA SER A 306 27.14 -15.74 0.29
C SER A 306 26.91 -15.24 1.72
N PRO A 307 27.26 -13.98 2.04
CA PRO A 307 27.26 -13.48 3.41
C PRO A 307 25.87 -13.09 3.96
N THR A 308 24.77 -13.50 3.31
CA THR A 308 23.42 -13.02 3.68
C THR A 308 22.93 -13.65 4.98
N SER A 309 22.38 -12.81 5.86
CA SER A 309 21.79 -13.19 7.15
C SER A 309 20.26 -13.10 7.15
N PHE A 310 19.64 -13.07 5.97
CA PHE A 310 18.18 -12.93 5.84
C PHE A 310 17.46 -13.99 6.66
N LYS A 311 16.58 -13.53 7.56
CA LYS A 311 15.77 -14.40 8.39
C LYS A 311 14.35 -14.39 7.87
N PHE A 312 13.86 -15.55 7.43
CA PHE A 312 12.47 -15.71 7.04
C PHE A 312 11.53 -15.40 8.22
N PRO A 313 10.71 -14.34 8.17
CA PRO A 313 9.89 -13.95 9.31
C PRO A 313 8.71 -14.91 9.50
N ALA A 314 8.47 -15.34 10.74
CA ALA A 314 7.37 -16.25 11.06
C ALA A 314 5.99 -15.65 10.75
N ASN A 315 5.83 -14.34 10.97
CA ASN A 315 4.61 -13.58 10.67
C ASN A 315 4.51 -13.14 9.20
N ARG A 316 5.46 -13.53 8.33
CA ARG A 316 5.51 -13.15 6.91
C ARG A 316 5.64 -11.64 6.65
N LEU A 317 5.99 -10.84 7.65
CA LEU A 317 6.19 -9.39 7.49
C LEU A 317 7.69 -9.07 7.50
N VAL A 318 8.17 -8.44 6.43
CA VAL A 318 9.55 -7.96 6.30
C VAL A 318 9.57 -6.45 6.36
N THR A 319 9.97 -5.89 7.49
CA THR A 319 10.14 -4.43 7.67
C THR A 319 11.46 -3.97 7.06
N LEU A 320 11.36 -3.01 6.15
CA LEU A 320 12.48 -2.36 5.48
C LEU A 320 12.91 -1.14 6.28
N LYS A 321 14.23 -0.96 6.47
CA LYS A 321 14.76 0.07 7.38
C LYS A 321 15.68 1.09 6.71
N ASP A 322 16.31 0.69 5.62
CA ASP A 322 17.34 1.48 4.95
C ASP A 322 17.17 1.45 3.43
N GLN A 323 18.07 2.17 2.74
CA GLN A 323 18.20 2.19 1.30
C GLN A 323 19.31 1.22 0.86
N VAL A 324 19.13 0.55 -0.28
CA VAL A 324 20.24 -0.13 -0.95
C VAL A 324 21.26 0.95 -1.32
N PRO A 325 22.52 0.86 -0.84
CA PRO A 325 23.52 1.86 -1.18
C PRO A 325 23.86 1.74 -2.66
N GLU A 326 24.11 2.87 -3.30
CA GLU A 326 24.42 2.92 -4.73
C GLU A 326 25.59 1.98 -5.09
N SER A 327 26.61 1.90 -4.24
CA SER A 327 27.75 0.98 -4.41
C SER A 327 27.34 -0.49 -4.55
N ALA A 328 26.26 -0.93 -3.90
CA ALA A 328 25.76 -2.30 -4.00
C ALA A 328 25.04 -2.61 -5.31
N LEU A 329 24.60 -1.59 -6.06
CA LEU A 329 24.05 -1.76 -7.41
C LEU A 329 25.16 -2.16 -8.41
N PHE A 330 26.38 -1.64 -8.21
CA PHE A 330 27.53 -1.90 -9.08
C PHE A 330 28.43 -3.02 -8.57
N LYS A 331 28.54 -3.18 -7.25
CA LYS A 331 29.35 -4.20 -6.58
C LYS A 331 28.45 -4.98 -5.61
N PRO A 332 27.60 -5.87 -6.14
CA PRO A 332 26.67 -6.59 -5.28
C PRO A 332 27.41 -7.51 -4.30
N PRO A 333 26.96 -7.58 -3.05
CA PRO A 333 27.66 -8.30 -1.98
C PRO A 333 27.38 -9.81 -1.96
N ILE A 334 26.49 -10.31 -2.81
CA ILE A 334 26.04 -11.71 -2.83
C ILE A 334 26.54 -12.40 -4.09
N LEU A 335 26.80 -13.71 -3.97
CA LEU A 335 27.12 -14.57 -5.10
C LEU A 335 25.87 -15.35 -5.55
N GLY A 336 25.64 -15.36 -6.86
CA GLY A 336 24.64 -16.19 -7.50
C GLY A 336 25.11 -17.64 -7.63
N ALA A 337 24.24 -18.48 -8.21
CA ALA A 337 24.48 -19.92 -8.29
C ALA A 337 25.74 -20.30 -9.10
N ALA A 338 26.17 -19.44 -10.04
CA ALA A 338 27.39 -19.64 -10.83
C ALA A 338 28.60 -18.89 -10.26
N GLY A 339 28.50 -18.34 -9.05
CA GLY A 339 29.55 -17.56 -8.40
C GLY A 339 29.66 -16.11 -8.91
N GLU A 340 28.71 -15.64 -9.70
CA GLU A 340 28.63 -14.27 -10.20
C GLU A 340 28.13 -13.31 -9.11
N SER A 341 28.67 -12.09 -9.06
CA SER A 341 28.15 -11.06 -8.13
C SER A 341 26.75 -10.62 -8.54
N CYS A 342 25.79 -10.71 -7.63
CA CYS A 342 24.41 -10.26 -7.82
C CYS A 342 23.80 -9.76 -6.52
N LEU A 343 22.67 -9.05 -6.61
CA LEU A 343 21.86 -8.72 -5.43
C LEU A 343 20.56 -9.51 -5.53
N ILE A 344 20.26 -10.32 -4.52
CA ILE A 344 18.95 -10.97 -4.45
C ILE A 344 17.95 -9.95 -3.94
N VAL A 345 16.87 -9.82 -4.69
CA VAL A 345 15.78 -8.88 -4.44
C VAL A 345 14.45 -9.60 -4.43
N PHE A 346 13.49 -9.05 -3.72
CA PHE A 346 12.11 -9.51 -3.69
C PHE A 346 11.16 -8.33 -3.69
N LYS A 347 9.92 -8.58 -4.10
CA LYS A 347 8.82 -7.62 -4.04
C LYS A 347 7.53 -8.34 -3.70
N ASN A 348 6.51 -7.59 -3.31
CA ASN A 348 5.12 -8.00 -3.40
C ASN A 348 4.42 -7.05 -4.38
N GLY A 349 3.99 -7.57 -5.52
CA GLY A 349 3.32 -6.77 -6.58
C GLY A 349 1.84 -7.06 -6.68
N ALA A 350 1.05 -6.10 -7.16
CA ALA A 350 -0.40 -6.24 -7.28
C ALA A 350 -0.83 -7.43 -8.14
N LYS A 351 -0.07 -7.74 -9.20
CA LYS A 351 -0.39 -8.83 -10.12
C LYS A 351 0.26 -10.14 -9.72
N THR A 352 1.57 -10.16 -9.48
CA THR A 352 2.27 -11.44 -9.23
C THR A 352 2.28 -11.88 -7.77
N GLY A 353 1.87 -11.01 -6.84
CA GLY A 353 2.16 -11.17 -5.41
C GLY A 353 3.67 -11.19 -5.16
N THR A 354 4.08 -11.97 -4.16
CA THR A 354 5.51 -12.14 -3.82
C THR A 354 6.29 -12.80 -4.95
N THR A 355 7.43 -12.21 -5.32
CA THR A 355 8.40 -12.78 -6.24
C THR A 355 9.82 -12.48 -5.77
N ILE A 356 10.76 -13.38 -6.08
CA ILE A 356 12.18 -13.27 -5.76
C ILE A 356 12.96 -13.30 -7.07
N GLY A 357 13.92 -12.40 -7.21
CA GLY A 357 14.71 -12.22 -8.41
C GLY A 357 16.17 -11.92 -8.09
N LYS A 358 16.98 -11.95 -9.14
CA LYS A 358 18.39 -11.62 -9.11
C LYS A 358 18.59 -10.32 -9.87
N ALA A 359 18.96 -9.27 -9.15
CA ALA A 359 19.35 -8.00 -9.74
C ALA A 359 20.80 -8.07 -10.21
N ASN A 360 21.04 -7.68 -11.45
CA ASN A 360 22.36 -7.76 -12.07
C ASN A 360 23.23 -6.55 -11.67
N SER A 361 24.55 -6.75 -11.67
CA SER A 361 25.53 -5.66 -11.48
C SER A 361 25.73 -4.82 -12.74
N VAL A 362 25.43 -5.41 -13.91
CA VAL A 362 25.48 -4.74 -15.20
C VAL A 362 24.17 -4.00 -15.45
N SER A 363 24.26 -2.70 -15.75
CA SER A 363 23.09 -1.90 -16.09
C SER A 363 22.50 -2.32 -17.42
N SER A 364 21.18 -2.32 -17.51
CA SER A 364 20.48 -2.44 -18.79
C SER A 364 20.18 -1.06 -19.34
N PHE A 365 19.98 -1.00 -20.65
CA PHE A 365 19.52 0.20 -21.32
C PHE A 365 18.23 -0.13 -22.04
N THR A 366 17.20 0.68 -21.80
CA THR A 366 15.95 0.63 -22.56
C THR A 366 16.03 1.64 -23.68
N ARG A 367 15.47 1.27 -24.83
CA ARG A 367 15.30 2.17 -25.96
C ARG A 367 13.82 2.43 -26.13
N THR A 368 13.43 3.69 -26.02
CA THR A 368 12.02 4.08 -26.13
C THR A 368 11.89 5.24 -27.12
N TYR A 369 10.86 5.19 -27.95
CA TYR A 369 10.41 6.37 -28.68
C TYR A 369 9.50 7.16 -27.77
N PHE A 370 9.95 8.33 -27.35
CA PHE A 370 9.21 9.23 -26.48
C PHE A 370 9.21 10.64 -27.08
N ALA A 371 8.04 11.27 -27.16
CA ALA A 371 7.85 12.58 -27.82
C ALA A 371 8.46 12.67 -29.24
N GLY A 372 8.36 11.58 -30.02
CA GLY A 372 8.91 11.51 -31.38
C GLY A 372 10.43 11.43 -31.48
N GLN A 373 11.14 11.31 -30.35
CA GLN A 373 12.59 11.20 -30.30
C GLN A 373 13.05 9.85 -29.76
N TYR A 374 14.26 9.49 -30.20
CA TYR A 374 15.00 8.34 -29.74
C TYR A 374 15.71 8.70 -28.43
N VAL A 375 15.44 7.96 -27.36
CA VAL A 375 16.19 8.11 -26.11
C VAL A 375 16.52 6.74 -25.51
N GLU A 376 17.76 6.62 -25.04
CA GLU A 376 18.24 5.50 -24.26
C GLU A 376 18.27 5.87 -22.78
N SER A 377 17.73 4.99 -21.94
CA SER A 377 17.70 5.19 -20.49
C SER A 377 18.31 4.01 -19.77
N ARG A 378 19.04 4.28 -18.69
CA ARG A 378 19.65 3.26 -17.86
C ARG A 378 18.61 2.70 -16.90
N GLU A 379 18.62 1.39 -16.73
CA GLU A 379 17.73 0.67 -15.83
C GLU A 379 18.52 -0.28 -14.94
N TRP A 380 18.00 -0.58 -13.75
CA TRP A 380 18.51 -1.66 -12.91
C TRP A 380 17.74 -2.96 -13.22
N PRO A 381 18.36 -3.93 -13.91
CA PRO A 381 17.64 -5.10 -14.39
C PRO A 381 17.54 -6.18 -13.31
N VAL A 382 16.36 -6.77 -13.20
CA VAL A 382 16.07 -7.92 -12.34
C VAL A 382 15.55 -9.06 -13.21
N ILE A 383 16.15 -10.24 -13.03
CA ILE A 383 15.75 -11.48 -13.71
C ILE A 383 15.32 -12.54 -12.70
N ALA A 384 14.70 -13.61 -13.18
CA ALA A 384 14.39 -14.77 -12.34
C ALA A 384 15.67 -15.39 -11.73
N THR A 385 15.56 -15.98 -10.55
CA THR A 385 16.72 -16.56 -9.83
C THR A 385 17.33 -17.77 -10.54
N ASN A 386 16.52 -18.56 -11.24
CA ASN A 386 16.94 -19.70 -12.05
C ASN A 386 15.93 -19.99 -13.17
N LYS A 387 16.27 -20.91 -14.08
CA LYS A 387 15.46 -21.27 -15.25
C LYS A 387 14.07 -21.84 -14.91
N ASP A 388 13.92 -22.42 -13.72
CA ASP A 388 12.67 -23.04 -13.25
C ASP A 388 11.83 -22.02 -12.46
N SER A 389 12.35 -20.82 -12.24
CA SER A 389 11.65 -19.75 -11.56
C SER A 389 10.76 -18.99 -12.54
N ARG A 390 9.55 -18.67 -12.08
CA ARG A 390 8.65 -17.78 -12.80
C ARG A 390 9.27 -16.38 -12.94
N ALA A 391 8.78 -15.62 -13.91
CA ALA A 391 9.12 -14.22 -14.10
C ALA A 391 9.02 -13.41 -12.79
N PHE A 392 9.94 -12.46 -12.63
CA PHE A 392 9.97 -11.61 -11.45
C PHE A 392 8.77 -10.65 -11.41
N SER A 393 8.26 -10.22 -12.56
CA SER A 393 7.12 -9.32 -12.66
C SER A 393 6.24 -9.58 -13.88
N ALA A 394 5.06 -8.98 -13.87
CA ALA A 394 4.13 -8.92 -14.99
C ALA A 394 3.47 -7.53 -15.07
N LYS A 395 2.78 -7.24 -16.17
CA LYS A 395 1.96 -6.03 -16.31
C LYS A 395 1.00 -5.87 -15.12
N GLY A 396 1.00 -4.68 -14.53
CA GLY A 396 0.27 -4.35 -13.30
C GLY A 396 1.14 -4.33 -12.03
N ASP A 397 2.38 -4.84 -12.08
CA ASP A 397 3.32 -4.70 -10.97
C ASP A 397 4.06 -3.36 -10.94
N SER A 398 3.90 -2.49 -11.95
CA SER A 398 4.52 -1.17 -12.00
C SER A 398 4.27 -0.39 -10.72
N GLY A 399 5.30 0.29 -10.23
CA GLY A 399 5.33 1.00 -8.95
C GLY A 399 5.70 0.13 -7.75
N SER A 400 5.74 -1.20 -7.84
CA SER A 400 6.08 -2.08 -6.72
C SER A 400 7.44 -1.74 -6.11
N CYS A 401 7.53 -1.66 -4.77
CA CYS A 401 8.81 -1.58 -4.08
C CYS A 401 9.58 -2.88 -4.24
N VAL A 402 10.80 -2.76 -4.76
CA VAL A 402 11.78 -3.84 -4.83
C VAL A 402 12.71 -3.69 -3.63
N ALA A 403 12.79 -4.72 -2.79
CA ALA A 403 13.63 -4.76 -1.61
C ALA A 403 14.74 -5.79 -1.76
N ASP A 404 15.88 -5.58 -1.11
CA ASP A 404 16.93 -6.59 -1.06
C ASP A 404 16.80 -7.50 0.17
N VAL A 405 17.54 -8.61 0.14
CA VAL A 405 17.60 -9.58 1.26
C VAL A 405 18.32 -9.06 2.51
N PHE A 406 18.66 -7.77 2.57
CA PHE A 406 19.15 -7.09 3.76
C PHE A 406 18.08 -6.16 4.36
N ASN A 407 16.83 -6.29 3.92
CA ASN A 407 15.68 -5.50 4.36
C ASN A 407 15.84 -4.01 4.02
N ARG A 408 16.33 -3.71 2.81
CA ARG A 408 16.51 -2.34 2.33
C ARG A 408 15.68 -2.10 1.08
N VAL A 409 15.14 -0.89 0.95
CA VAL A 409 14.44 -0.45 -0.26
C VAL A 409 15.48 -0.30 -1.38
N GLY A 410 15.29 -1.01 -2.48
CA GLY A 410 16.14 -0.95 -3.67
C GLY A 410 15.64 0.04 -4.72
N GLY A 411 14.33 0.25 -4.81
CA GLY A 411 13.72 1.14 -5.80
C GLY A 411 12.27 0.78 -6.10
N ILE A 412 11.73 1.34 -7.19
CA ILE A 412 10.40 0.97 -7.71
C ILE A 412 10.51 0.36 -9.10
N LEU A 413 9.66 -0.62 -9.37
CA LEU A 413 9.51 -1.23 -10.69
C LEU A 413 8.86 -0.24 -11.64
N THR A 414 9.46 0.04 -12.79
CA THR A 414 8.92 0.97 -13.79
C THR A 414 8.57 0.30 -15.11
N GLY A 415 9.12 -0.88 -15.38
CA GLY A 415 8.75 -1.64 -16.57
C GLY A 415 9.39 -3.00 -16.65
N GLY A 416 9.31 -3.60 -17.83
CA GLY A 416 9.96 -4.86 -18.14
C GLY A 416 9.95 -5.14 -19.63
N SER A 417 10.72 -6.14 -20.05
CA SER A 417 10.74 -6.66 -21.41
C SER A 417 10.44 -8.17 -21.40
N GLY A 418 9.73 -8.64 -22.42
CA GLY A 418 9.43 -10.06 -22.62
C GLY A 418 8.50 -10.27 -23.81
N ALA A 419 8.38 -11.53 -24.25
CA ALA A 419 7.50 -11.90 -25.37
C ALA A 419 6.01 -12.04 -24.98
N THR A 420 5.70 -11.98 -23.68
CA THR A 420 4.35 -12.17 -23.13
C THR A 420 4.07 -11.10 -22.06
N GLU A 421 2.90 -11.14 -21.43
CA GLU A 421 2.54 -10.25 -20.31
C GLU A 421 3.46 -10.42 -19.07
N SER A 422 4.20 -11.53 -18.98
CA SER A 422 5.27 -11.72 -17.99
C SER A 422 6.61 -11.22 -18.54
N SER A 423 7.39 -10.54 -17.69
CA SER A 423 8.67 -9.96 -18.09
C SER A 423 9.84 -10.93 -17.89
N ASP A 424 10.59 -11.17 -18.96
CA ASP A 424 11.87 -11.88 -18.94
C ASP A 424 12.92 -11.08 -18.15
N VAL A 425 12.91 -9.75 -18.33
CA VAL A 425 13.72 -8.79 -17.57
C VAL A 425 12.82 -7.70 -17.01
N THR A 426 12.91 -7.45 -15.72
CA THR A 426 12.22 -6.34 -15.05
C THR A 426 13.16 -5.15 -14.88
N TYR A 427 12.66 -3.94 -15.07
CA TYR A 427 13.40 -2.68 -14.90
C TYR A 427 12.95 -1.95 -13.64
N VAL A 428 13.94 -1.53 -12.85
CA VAL A 428 13.76 -0.86 -11.57
C VAL A 428 14.50 0.47 -11.61
N THR A 429 13.83 1.54 -11.23
CA THR A 429 14.49 2.82 -10.94
C THR A 429 15.05 2.78 -9.52
N PRO A 430 16.38 2.93 -9.32
CA PRO A 430 16.99 2.76 -8.01
C PRO A 430 16.57 3.82 -6.99
N ILE A 431 16.53 3.42 -5.71
CA ILE A 431 16.17 4.29 -4.60
C ILE A 431 17.11 5.50 -4.47
N SER A 432 18.40 5.32 -4.77
CA SER A 432 19.39 6.39 -4.66
C SER A 432 19.06 7.55 -5.61
N PHE A 433 18.63 7.23 -6.83
CA PHE A 433 18.17 8.22 -7.80
C PHE A 433 16.85 8.86 -7.36
N ILE A 434 15.87 8.05 -6.95
CA ILE A 434 14.55 8.56 -6.50
C ILE A 434 14.70 9.55 -5.34
N MET A 435 15.54 9.24 -4.35
CA MET A 435 15.77 10.11 -3.20
C MET A 435 16.50 11.40 -3.59
N GLN A 436 17.42 11.36 -4.55
CA GLN A 436 18.07 12.57 -5.09
C GLN A 436 17.05 13.50 -5.74
N VAL A 437 16.19 12.97 -6.63
CA VAL A 437 15.13 13.75 -7.28
C VAL A 437 14.19 14.36 -6.23
N LEU A 438 13.79 13.59 -5.22
CA LEU A 438 12.95 14.11 -4.12
C LEU A 438 13.65 15.23 -3.35
N HIS A 439 14.93 15.07 -3.03
CA HIS A 439 15.71 16.04 -2.26
C HIS A 439 15.99 17.35 -3.02
N GLU A 440 15.89 17.35 -4.34
CA GLU A 440 15.95 18.56 -5.18
C GLU A 440 14.66 19.40 -5.10
N THR A 441 13.55 18.84 -4.63
CA THR A 441 12.29 19.56 -4.44
C THR A 441 12.25 20.29 -3.11
N GLN A 442 11.54 21.43 -3.05
CA GLN A 442 11.37 22.18 -1.81
C GLN A 442 10.58 21.38 -0.75
N ARG A 443 9.56 20.61 -1.17
CA ARG A 443 8.70 19.86 -0.25
C ARG A 443 9.39 18.64 0.34
N PHE A 444 10.18 17.93 -0.46
CA PHE A 444 10.78 16.64 -0.07
C PHE A 444 12.29 16.74 0.19
N GLN A 445 12.84 17.94 0.38
CA GLN A 445 14.27 18.18 0.67
C GLN A 445 14.82 17.34 1.84
N HIS A 446 13.98 17.03 2.84
CA HIS A 446 14.35 16.27 4.03
C HIS A 446 13.73 14.88 4.07
N ALA A 447 13.30 14.37 2.91
CA ALA A 447 12.50 13.17 2.87
C ALA A 447 13.29 11.92 3.30
N HIS A 448 12.61 11.00 3.98
CA HIS A 448 13.20 9.76 4.49
C HIS A 448 12.19 8.61 4.55
N LEU A 449 12.70 7.37 4.56
CA LEU A 449 11.91 6.14 4.48
C LEU A 449 11.29 5.68 5.81
N ASN A 450 11.32 6.53 6.84
CA ASN A 450 10.82 6.17 8.18
C ASN A 450 9.66 7.10 8.63
N PRO A 451 8.56 7.20 7.87
CA PRO A 451 7.37 7.92 8.32
C PRO A 451 6.77 7.29 9.58
N ILE A 452 6.41 8.17 10.52
CA ILE A 452 5.76 7.84 11.79
C ILE A 452 4.33 8.38 11.71
N LEU A 453 3.37 7.59 12.19
CA LEU A 453 1.96 7.97 12.25
C LEU A 453 1.70 9.08 13.28
#